data_AF-A0A4Q3YLH0-F1
#
_entry.id   AF-A0A4Q3YLH0-F1
#
_cell.length_a   1.000
_cell.length_b   1.000
_cell.length_c   1.000
_cell.angle_alpha   90.00
_cell.angle_beta   90.00
_cell.angle_gamma   90.00
#
_symmetry.space_group_name_H-M   'P 1'
#
loop_
_entity.id
_entity.type
_entity.pdbx_description
1 polymer ?
#
loop_
_entity_poly.entity_id
_entity_poly.type
_entity_poly.pdbx_seq_one_letter_code
_entity_poly.pdbx_strand_id
1 'polypeptide(L)'
;MTYKILHFLIPALILSGCIPMRPAESASLPIHPGQVSHVNRQPRPSAPELRQLKNGHYRVRKPWTVTLNGRDWQVQKGYTSNGITAPARLKASLGDGVDHKETWAAVFHDWLFTQPGVTRAQADRMFYDLLVAYGVPQTKANLMYRTVSAYSLTKR
;
A
#
# COMPACT_ATOMS: atom_id res chain seq x y z
N MET A 1 -4.34 -35.46 38.96
CA MET A 1 -4.06 -35.60 37.52
C MET A 1 -2.79 -34.84 37.20
N THR A 2 -1.73 -35.59 36.97
CA THR A 2 -0.33 -35.15 36.88
C THR A 2 0.00 -34.86 35.42
N TYR A 3 0.36 -33.62 35.08
CA TYR A 3 0.94 -33.32 33.77
C TYR A 3 2.35 -32.73 33.95
N LYS A 4 3.32 -33.49 33.45
CA LYS A 4 4.75 -33.20 33.41
C LYS A 4 5.01 -32.10 32.37
N ILE A 5 5.64 -31.00 32.77
CA ILE A 5 6.19 -30.00 31.85
C ILE A 5 7.63 -30.41 31.50
N LEU A 6 7.78 -30.88 30.28
CA LEU A 6 9.02 -31.31 29.65
C LEU A 6 9.93 -30.10 29.44
N HIS A 7 11.01 -30.02 30.21
CA HIS A 7 12.11 -29.09 29.99
C HIS A 7 12.95 -29.60 28.83
N PHE A 8 12.92 -28.91 27.70
CA PHE A 8 13.95 -29.06 26.67
C PHE A 8 14.98 -27.93 26.82
N LEU A 9 16.10 -28.31 27.44
CA LEU A 9 17.38 -27.63 27.35
C LEU A 9 17.85 -27.62 25.89
N ILE A 10 18.22 -26.46 25.37
CA ILE A 10 19.07 -26.34 24.18
C ILE A 10 20.39 -25.69 24.64
N PRO A 11 21.51 -26.42 24.66
CA PRO A 11 22.83 -25.85 24.88
C PRO A 11 23.37 -25.27 23.57
N ALA A 12 23.53 -23.95 23.49
CA ALA A 12 24.31 -23.33 22.41
C ALA A 12 25.78 -23.32 22.81
N LEU A 13 26.52 -24.29 22.28
CA LEU A 13 27.98 -24.37 22.34
C LEU A 13 28.62 -23.22 21.55
N ILE A 14 29.64 -22.65 22.19
CA ILE A 14 30.56 -21.61 21.73
C ILE A 14 31.44 -22.17 20.60
N LEU A 15 31.70 -21.38 19.56
CA LEU A 15 32.95 -21.45 18.80
C LEU A 15 33.35 -20.05 18.32
N SER A 16 34.30 -19.47 19.04
CA SER A 16 35.14 -18.37 18.59
C SER A 16 35.92 -18.81 17.35
N GLY A 17 35.81 -18.02 16.27
CA GLY A 17 36.64 -18.15 15.09
C GLY A 17 36.99 -16.76 14.56
N CYS A 18 38.10 -16.20 15.04
CA CYS A 18 38.72 -15.02 14.44
C CYS A 18 39.31 -15.42 13.09
N ILE A 19 38.75 -14.91 11.98
CA ILE A 19 39.37 -15.01 10.67
C ILE A 19 40.20 -13.72 10.46
N PRO A 20 41.52 -13.80 10.22
CA PRO A 20 42.31 -12.64 9.82
C PRO A 20 41.93 -12.23 8.39
N MET A 21 41.40 -11.01 8.25
CA MET A 21 41.05 -10.39 6.98
C MET A 21 42.33 -9.98 6.25
N ARG A 22 42.60 -10.64 5.13
CA ARG A 22 43.63 -10.26 4.15
C ARG A 22 43.14 -9.01 3.40
N PRO A 23 43.95 -7.94 3.24
CA PRO A 23 43.60 -6.86 2.32
C PRO A 23 43.70 -7.41 0.89
N ALA A 24 42.57 -7.56 0.22
CA ALA A 24 42.55 -7.77 -1.22
C ALA A 24 42.79 -6.43 -1.89
N GLU A 25 44.01 -6.24 -2.36
CA GLU A 25 44.38 -5.25 -3.35
C GLU A 25 43.65 -5.59 -4.65
N SER A 26 42.61 -4.83 -4.99
CA SER A 26 41.90 -4.92 -6.26
C SER A 26 41.62 -3.52 -6.77
N ALA A 27 42.50 -3.09 -7.67
CA ALA A 27 42.28 -2.23 -8.82
C ALA A 27 41.17 -1.17 -8.70
N SER A 28 41.60 0.07 -8.49
CA SER A 28 40.84 1.29 -8.70
C SER A 28 40.33 1.34 -10.15
N LEU A 29 39.06 1.01 -10.35
CA LEU A 29 38.34 1.35 -11.58
C LEU A 29 38.10 2.87 -11.61
N PRO A 30 38.21 3.55 -12.77
CA PRO A 30 37.93 4.97 -12.86
C PRO A 30 36.44 5.21 -12.62
N ILE A 31 36.14 5.97 -11.55
CA ILE A 31 34.82 6.50 -11.25
C ILE A 31 34.38 7.34 -12.45
N HIS A 32 33.41 6.85 -13.22
CA HIS A 32 32.65 7.69 -14.16
C HIS A 32 31.62 8.49 -13.34
N PRO A 33 31.76 9.83 -13.24
CA PRO A 33 30.73 10.67 -12.64
C PRO A 33 29.56 10.79 -13.61
N GLY A 34 28.68 9.78 -13.65
CA GLY A 34 27.59 9.77 -14.63
C GLY A 34 26.35 8.97 -14.29
N GLN A 35 26.35 8.13 -13.24
CA GLN A 35 25.14 7.41 -12.84
C GLN A 35 24.52 8.04 -11.60
N VAL A 36 24.00 9.26 -11.79
CA VAL A 36 22.94 9.76 -10.92
C VAL A 36 21.75 8.85 -11.16
N SER A 37 21.43 7.99 -10.19
CA SER A 37 20.22 7.20 -10.20
C SER A 37 19.04 8.15 -10.40
N HIS A 38 18.42 8.11 -11.57
CA HIS A 38 17.10 8.69 -11.77
C HIS A 38 16.16 7.93 -10.83
N VAL A 39 15.95 8.49 -9.64
CA VAL A 39 14.84 8.11 -8.77
C VAL A 39 13.60 8.28 -9.64
N ASN A 40 13.08 7.17 -10.14
CA ASN A 40 11.88 7.11 -10.97
C ASN A 40 10.70 7.57 -10.10
N ARG A 41 10.56 8.89 -9.95
CA ARG A 41 9.41 9.51 -9.31
C ARG A 41 8.28 9.35 -10.31
N GLN A 42 7.50 8.28 -10.15
CA GLN A 42 6.21 8.17 -10.82
C GLN A 42 5.47 9.51 -10.60
N PRO A 43 5.03 10.19 -11.66
CA PRO A 43 4.30 11.43 -11.51
C PRO A 43 3.07 11.19 -10.63
N ARG A 44 2.76 12.14 -9.75
CA ARG A 44 1.59 12.03 -8.88
C ARG A 44 0.35 11.84 -9.77
N PRO A 45 -0.51 10.84 -9.49
CA PRO A 45 -1.73 10.68 -10.26
C PRO A 45 -2.61 11.93 -10.17
N SER A 46 -3.36 12.20 -11.23
CA SER A 46 -4.32 13.31 -11.27
C SER A 46 -5.47 13.07 -10.30
N ALA A 47 -5.91 14.13 -9.62
CA ALA A 47 -7.07 14.06 -8.72
C ALA A 47 -8.34 13.65 -9.51
N PRO A 48 -9.16 12.73 -8.98
CA PRO A 48 -10.44 12.40 -9.59
C PRO A 48 -11.47 13.52 -9.39
N GLU A 49 -12.38 13.65 -10.34
CA GLU A 49 -13.59 14.44 -10.13
C GLU A 49 -14.68 13.57 -9.48
N LEU A 50 -14.82 13.68 -8.16
CA LEU A 50 -15.85 12.97 -7.41
C LEU A 50 -17.06 13.85 -7.10
N ARG A 51 -18.22 13.22 -6.93
CA ARG A 51 -19.41 13.82 -6.33
C ARG A 51 -19.89 12.94 -5.19
N GLN A 52 -20.07 13.51 -4.02
CA GLN A 52 -20.78 12.83 -2.94
C GLN A 52 -22.29 12.86 -3.21
N LEU A 53 -22.93 11.71 -3.11
CA LEU A 53 -24.36 11.52 -3.28
C LEU A 53 -25.08 11.72 -1.94
N LYS A 54 -26.40 11.96 -1.99
CA LYS A 54 -27.22 12.20 -0.77
C LYS A 54 -27.18 11.04 0.24
N ASN A 55 -26.89 9.84 -0.21
CA ASN A 55 -26.75 8.63 0.62
C ASN A 55 -25.32 8.43 1.17
N GLY A 56 -24.41 9.40 0.99
CA GLY A 56 -23.03 9.33 1.45
C GLY A 56 -22.07 8.58 0.52
N HIS A 57 -22.55 7.99 -0.58
CA HIS A 57 -21.72 7.29 -1.56
C HIS A 57 -21.00 8.30 -2.46
N TYR A 58 -19.97 7.86 -3.17
CA TYR A 58 -19.20 8.66 -4.10
C TYR A 58 -19.47 8.22 -5.53
N ARG A 59 -19.58 9.17 -6.45
CA ARG A 59 -19.67 8.92 -7.89
C ARG A 59 -18.55 9.63 -8.65
N VAL A 60 -17.90 8.88 -9.55
CA VAL A 60 -16.90 9.40 -10.49
C VAL A 60 -17.58 10.21 -11.61
N ARG A 61 -17.22 11.48 -11.78
CA ARG A 61 -17.86 12.41 -12.74
C ARG A 61 -17.23 12.40 -14.13
N LYS A 62 -15.94 12.09 -14.23
CA LYS A 62 -15.18 11.98 -15.48
C LYS A 62 -14.30 10.72 -15.43
N PRO A 63 -13.94 10.13 -16.58
CA PRO A 63 -12.97 9.04 -16.61
C PRO A 63 -11.71 9.44 -15.83
N TRP A 64 -11.23 8.53 -14.99
CA TRP A 64 -10.10 8.78 -14.11
C TRP A 64 -9.03 7.73 -14.35
N THR A 65 -7.87 8.22 -14.81
CA THR A 65 -6.69 7.39 -15.06
C THR A 65 -5.79 7.37 -13.84
N VAL A 66 -5.43 6.18 -13.39
CA VAL A 66 -4.49 5.94 -12.31
C VAL A 66 -3.32 5.13 -12.86
N THR A 67 -2.13 5.71 -12.89
CA THR A 67 -0.89 4.99 -13.26
C THR A 67 -0.27 4.43 -11.99
N LEU A 68 -0.23 3.09 -11.87
CA LEU A 68 0.39 2.38 -10.75
C LEU A 68 1.13 1.15 -11.26
N ASN A 69 2.32 0.88 -10.71
CA ASN A 69 3.14 -0.28 -11.06
C ASN A 69 3.43 -0.37 -12.57
N GLY A 70 3.59 0.78 -13.23
CA GLY A 70 3.84 0.87 -14.68
C GLY A 70 2.62 0.55 -15.55
N ARG A 71 1.43 0.43 -14.98
CA ARG A 71 0.17 0.16 -15.69
C ARG A 71 -0.83 1.29 -15.47
N ASP A 72 -1.54 1.64 -16.53
CA ASP A 72 -2.67 2.56 -16.47
C ASP A 72 -3.98 1.81 -16.16
N TRP A 73 -4.70 2.32 -15.17
CA TRP A 73 -6.01 1.83 -14.74
C TRP A 73 -7.06 2.90 -15.03
N GLN A 74 -8.17 2.51 -15.64
CA GLN A 74 -9.20 3.45 -16.09
C GLN A 74 -10.50 3.24 -15.33
N VAL A 75 -10.74 4.09 -14.34
CA VAL A 75 -12.01 4.13 -13.62
C VAL A 75 -13.03 4.86 -14.47
N GLN A 76 -14.14 4.18 -14.77
CA GLN A 76 -15.16 4.71 -15.68
C GLN A 76 -16.00 5.80 -15.03
N LYS A 77 -16.41 6.79 -15.83
CA LYS A 77 -17.42 7.77 -15.43
C LYS A 77 -18.69 7.04 -14.99
N GLY A 78 -19.29 7.50 -13.90
CA GLY A 78 -20.53 6.94 -13.34
C GLY A 78 -20.32 5.82 -12.33
N TYR A 79 -19.09 5.28 -12.20
CA TYR A 79 -18.77 4.33 -11.15
C TYR A 79 -19.13 4.90 -9.78
N THR A 80 -19.77 4.07 -8.94
CA THR A 80 -20.26 4.46 -7.62
C THR A 80 -19.61 3.57 -6.56
N SER A 81 -19.13 4.18 -5.48
CA SER A 81 -18.39 3.52 -4.40
C SER A 81 -18.91 3.97 -3.04
N ASN A 82 -18.73 3.13 -2.03
CA ASN A 82 -19.09 3.46 -0.64
C ASN A 82 -18.04 4.38 0.01
N GLY A 83 -16.88 4.55 -0.64
CA GLY A 83 -15.73 5.27 -0.11
C GLY A 83 -15.17 4.58 1.13
N ILE A 84 -14.74 5.38 2.11
CA ILE A 84 -14.20 4.84 3.37
C ILE A 84 -15.34 4.21 4.18
N THR A 85 -15.35 2.88 4.25
CA THR A 85 -16.31 2.14 5.07
C THR A 85 -15.77 2.00 6.50
N ALA A 86 -16.12 2.95 7.36
CA ALA A 86 -15.78 2.96 8.78
C ALA A 86 -16.93 3.60 9.60
N PRO A 87 -17.00 3.36 10.93
CA PRO A 87 -17.92 4.10 11.79
C PRO A 87 -17.75 5.62 11.65
N ALA A 88 -18.86 6.38 11.67
CA ALA A 88 -18.87 7.83 11.38
C ALA A 88 -17.81 8.63 12.17
N ARG A 89 -17.63 8.31 13.46
CA ARG A 89 -16.62 8.93 14.33
C ARG A 89 -15.17 8.77 13.84
N LEU A 90 -14.89 7.73 13.06
CA LEU A 90 -13.57 7.46 12.47
C LEU A 90 -13.47 7.96 11.03
N LYS A 91 -14.58 8.10 10.30
CA LYS A 91 -14.57 8.55 8.91
C LYS A 91 -13.91 9.93 8.76
N ALA A 92 -14.24 10.87 9.63
CA ALA A 92 -13.67 12.22 9.59
C ALA A 92 -12.14 12.22 9.76
N SER A 93 -11.60 11.45 10.71
CA SER A 93 -10.14 11.37 10.93
C SER A 93 -9.40 10.61 9.82
N LEU A 94 -10.10 9.70 9.14
CA LEU A 94 -9.56 8.96 8.00
C LEU A 94 -9.51 9.80 6.71
N GLY A 95 -10.22 10.94 6.62
CA GLY A 95 -10.26 11.77 5.43
C GLY A 95 -11.41 11.39 4.50
N ASP A 96 -12.63 11.44 5.02
CA ASP A 96 -13.86 11.27 4.23
C ASP A 96 -14.23 12.59 3.53
N GLY A 97 -14.42 12.52 2.20
CA GLY A 97 -14.93 13.64 1.40
C GLY A 97 -14.29 13.70 0.00
N VAL A 98 -14.93 14.45 -0.89
CA VAL A 98 -14.57 14.45 -2.33
C VAL A 98 -13.18 14.99 -2.62
N ASP A 99 -12.60 15.81 -1.73
CA ASP A 99 -11.27 16.41 -1.88
C ASP A 99 -10.17 15.67 -1.08
N HIS A 100 -10.53 14.56 -0.42
CA HIS A 100 -9.60 13.78 0.39
C HIS A 100 -9.00 12.62 -0.40
N LYS A 101 -7.66 12.57 -0.41
CA LYS A 101 -6.85 11.55 -1.10
C LYS A 101 -7.16 10.14 -0.62
N GLU A 102 -7.50 9.99 0.65
CA GLU A 102 -7.91 8.73 1.25
C GLU A 102 -9.23 8.22 0.68
N THR A 103 -10.19 9.13 0.45
CA THR A 103 -11.44 8.84 -0.24
C THR A 103 -11.19 8.46 -1.70
N TRP A 104 -10.29 9.15 -2.40
CA TRP A 104 -9.91 8.78 -3.77
C TRP A 104 -9.39 7.35 -3.84
N ALA A 105 -8.42 7.03 -2.98
CA ALA A 105 -7.86 5.69 -2.91
C ALA A 105 -8.92 4.63 -2.55
N ALA A 106 -9.85 4.94 -1.65
CA ALA A 106 -10.96 4.04 -1.30
C ALA A 106 -11.91 3.79 -2.50
N VAL A 107 -12.23 4.82 -3.28
CA VAL A 107 -13.04 4.68 -4.50
C VAL A 107 -12.34 3.79 -5.53
N PHE A 108 -11.02 3.95 -5.69
CA PHE A 108 -10.23 3.08 -6.56
C PHE A 108 -10.18 1.63 -6.05
N HIS A 109 -10.03 1.45 -4.74
CA HIS A 109 -10.02 0.12 -4.09
C HIS A 109 -11.33 -0.63 -4.32
N ASP A 110 -12.47 0.04 -4.12
CA ASP A 110 -13.79 -0.53 -4.44
C ASP A 110 -13.88 -0.92 -5.93
N TRP A 111 -13.36 -0.07 -6.82
CA TRP A 111 -13.39 -0.33 -8.26
C TRP A 111 -12.53 -1.55 -8.65
N LEU A 112 -11.38 -1.75 -8.00
CA LEU A 112 -10.49 -2.89 -8.27
C LEU A 112 -11.18 -4.25 -8.07
N PHE A 113 -12.14 -4.36 -7.15
CA PHE A 113 -12.92 -5.58 -6.96
C PHE A 113 -13.82 -5.95 -8.14
N THR A 114 -14.04 -5.02 -9.07
CA THR A 114 -14.80 -5.27 -10.31
C THR A 114 -13.90 -5.73 -11.46
N GLN A 115 -12.58 -5.73 -11.27
CA GLN A 115 -11.62 -5.99 -12.34
C GLN A 115 -11.26 -7.48 -12.43
N PRO A 116 -11.26 -8.07 -13.65
CA PRO A 116 -10.93 -9.47 -13.83
C PRO A 116 -9.47 -9.74 -13.45
N GLY A 117 -9.25 -10.81 -12.69
CA GLY A 117 -7.91 -11.25 -12.27
C GLY A 117 -7.28 -10.42 -11.15
N VAL A 118 -7.96 -9.40 -10.61
CA VAL A 118 -7.48 -8.67 -9.44
C VAL A 118 -7.92 -9.38 -8.17
N THR A 119 -6.96 -9.99 -7.49
CA THR A 119 -7.18 -10.59 -6.17
C THR A 119 -7.37 -9.50 -5.11
N ARG A 120 -8.03 -9.86 -4.02
CA ARG A 120 -8.22 -8.95 -2.88
C ARG A 120 -6.91 -8.45 -2.27
N ALA A 121 -5.90 -9.31 -2.16
CA ALA A 121 -4.58 -8.91 -1.67
C ALA A 121 -3.89 -7.91 -2.61
N GLN A 122 -4.05 -8.06 -3.93
CA GLN A 122 -3.58 -7.08 -4.91
C GLN A 122 -4.32 -5.76 -4.78
N ALA A 123 -5.65 -5.78 -4.61
CA ALA A 123 -6.43 -4.58 -4.40
C ALA A 123 -5.98 -3.82 -3.14
N ASP A 124 -5.82 -4.51 -2.01
CA ASP A 124 -5.34 -3.92 -0.76
C ASP A 124 -3.94 -3.30 -0.94
N ARG A 125 -3.04 -3.98 -1.65
CA ARG A 125 -1.71 -3.46 -1.93
C ARG A 125 -1.75 -2.21 -2.82
N MET A 126 -2.54 -2.22 -3.88
CA MET A 126 -2.70 -1.08 -4.77
C MET A 126 -3.37 0.12 -4.09
N PHE A 127 -4.26 -0.13 -3.13
CA PHE A 127 -4.81 0.91 -2.26
C PHE A 127 -3.71 1.62 -1.46
N TYR A 128 -2.81 0.85 -0.82
CA TYR A 128 -1.64 1.42 -0.15
C TYR A 128 -0.75 2.22 -1.09
N ASP A 129 -0.39 1.64 -2.24
CA ASP A 129 0.51 2.29 -3.20
C ASP A 129 -0.11 3.62 -3.71
N LEU A 130 -1.43 3.66 -3.92
CA LEU A 130 -2.14 4.86 -4.34
C LEU A 130 -2.20 5.95 -3.25
N LEU A 131 -2.41 5.57 -1.99
CA LEU A 131 -2.34 6.50 -0.86
C LEU A 131 -0.96 7.20 -0.82
N VAL A 132 0.10 6.39 -0.94
CA VAL A 132 1.48 6.90 -0.97
C VAL A 132 1.72 7.80 -2.20
N ALA A 133 1.23 7.40 -3.38
CA ALA A 133 1.37 8.18 -4.61
C ALA A 133 0.68 9.56 -4.52
N TYR A 134 -0.47 9.65 -3.86
CA TYR A 134 -1.14 10.92 -3.58
C TYR A 134 -0.46 11.74 -2.46
N GLY A 135 0.52 11.18 -1.77
CA GLY A 135 1.25 11.84 -0.69
C GLY A 135 0.51 11.84 0.64
N VAL A 136 -0.32 10.82 0.91
CA VAL A 136 -0.83 10.55 2.26
C VAL A 136 0.37 10.12 3.14
N PRO A 137 0.51 10.64 4.37
CA PRO A 137 1.60 10.23 5.26
C PRO A 137 1.68 8.71 5.41
N GLN A 138 2.89 8.14 5.30
CA GLN A 138 3.09 6.68 5.28
C GLN A 138 2.54 5.99 6.54
N THR A 139 2.59 6.63 7.70
CA THR A 139 2.00 6.10 8.94
C THR A 139 0.49 5.90 8.80
N LYS A 140 -0.21 6.89 8.25
CA LYS A 140 -1.65 6.81 7.96
C LYS A 140 -1.94 5.79 6.86
N ALA A 141 -1.16 5.78 5.77
CA ALA A 141 -1.33 4.81 4.69
C ALA A 141 -1.15 3.37 5.17
N ASN A 142 -0.13 3.11 6.00
CA ASN A 142 0.10 1.79 6.61
C ASN A 142 -1.04 1.38 7.54
N LEU A 143 -1.56 2.29 8.35
CA LEU A 143 -2.71 2.01 9.21
C LEU A 143 -3.92 1.55 8.37
N MET A 144 -4.29 2.34 7.36
CA MET A 144 -5.42 2.03 6.48
C MET A 144 -5.22 0.70 5.73
N TYR A 145 -4.02 0.46 5.20
CA TYR A 145 -3.66 -0.79 4.54
C TYR A 145 -3.84 -2.00 5.46
N ARG A 146 -3.29 -1.94 6.67
CA ARG A 146 -3.40 -3.04 7.64
C ARG A 146 -4.86 -3.33 8.00
N THR A 147 -5.70 -2.30 8.11
CA THR A 147 -7.14 -2.46 8.36
C THR A 147 -7.82 -3.25 7.24
N VAL A 148 -7.63 -2.85 5.98
CA VAL A 148 -8.28 -3.56 4.85
C VAL A 148 -7.73 -4.97 4.67
N SER A 149 -6.42 -5.16 4.81
CA SER A 149 -5.79 -6.48 4.72
C SER A 149 -6.24 -7.44 5.83
N ALA A 150 -6.39 -6.96 7.07
CA ALA A 150 -6.91 -7.78 8.16
C ALA A 150 -8.35 -8.25 7.87
N TYR A 151 -9.21 -7.36 7.35
CA TYR A 151 -10.57 -7.72 6.93
C TYR A 151 -10.58 -8.70 5.75
N SER A 152 -9.57 -8.67 4.88
CA SER A 152 -9.39 -9.64 3.80
C SER A 152 -9.02 -11.02 4.30
N LEU A 153 -8.22 -11.13 5.37
CA LEU A 153 -7.84 -12.41 5.97
C LEU A 153 -9.00 -13.12 6.66
N THR A 154 -9.96 -12.38 7.22
CA THR A 154 -11.13 -12.96 7.90
C THR A 154 -12.25 -13.40 6.95
N LYS A 155 -12.12 -13.10 5.65
CA LYS A 155 -13.11 -13.40 4.61
C LYS A 155 -12.63 -14.46 3.60
N ARG A 156 -11.50 -15.12 3.89
CA ARG A 156 -10.99 -16.25 3.11
C ARG A 156 -11.75 -17.53 3.42
#